data_AF-A0A1V5MC75-F1
#
_entry.id   AF-A0A1V5MC75-F1
#
_cell.length_a   1.000
_cell.length_b   1.000
_cell.length_c   1.000
_cell.angle_alpha   90.00
_cell.angle_beta   90.00
_cell.angle_gamma   90.00
#
_symmetry.space_group_name_H-M   'P 1'
#
loop_
_entity.id
_entity.type
_entity.pdbx_description
1 polymer ?
#
loop_
_entity_poly.entity_id
_entity_poly.type
_entity_poly.pdbx_seq_one_letter_code
_entity_poly.pdbx_strand_id
1 'polypeptide(L)'
;MSSSKKKSIARISCRKEGVSTLFICILFGCLILPAMALFTFEVVRASSVKDQLRAICEASALAGAASMASSDLTDLNQTHQVAIDASLNTFKDNSIFEKRLANAARSYSKEQQPDANATLMYIELLDPVGPPPNSQVAFGDSRGRIVHVIASYGLTPVFGSFLGISGPFTIRADAYGRVPQLDLVLCFDISGSIDDQTPVTFVKRYWDTTNKRIIYKLTNARAGAPTTGLMASGKLFDILGAPPEGTGVNAVPPQNLDNSSSSSHSRRLTFSPTLRGSPNAGSPPGNYPNSTSIGDNYTYTDLIVNISENPDYTLNVPFLSPGGFFYPSMEAVVEAARGNLENGSVYSNARLDTVPSLTSITPMPGYQADYRACAQKKIRPLSQAQDAALNFYTIMNNNTEAHFGLVCFSSDSGSSPTETVSGPNVASNYSAGGNGQFPRPGVSLNKDVSNFASVTNSVAITVANGGTNIGDALYTAKDMIANQKRIGSKRAIILFTDGQPTEPGYNPSSYARTAAGAVRDQGIPIYTIGLAQNSSIIPGEVNTLNDDPNKPVTYVNESGQTMTYTPGSSYPGVSYIAGNGGKFFLVTDATKLRKTFENIARSLVQLEKVDTSE
;
A
#
# COMPACT_ATOMS: atom_id res chain seq x y z
N MET A 1 80.16 -98.24 -55.10
CA MET A 1 80.45 -96.79 -55.18
C MET A 1 79.13 -96.02 -55.11
N SER A 2 79.04 -95.04 -54.20
CA SER A 2 78.24 -93.79 -54.22
C SER A 2 76.87 -93.82 -54.93
N SER A 3 75.74 -93.38 -54.38
CA SER A 3 75.53 -92.05 -53.81
C SER A 3 74.12 -91.93 -53.22
N SER A 4 74.05 -91.22 -52.10
CA SER A 4 72.88 -90.77 -51.34
C SER A 4 71.88 -89.94 -52.17
N LYS A 5 70.57 -90.20 -51.98
CA LYS A 5 69.47 -89.26 -52.31
C LYS A 5 68.87 -88.72 -51.01
N LYS A 6 69.22 -87.47 -50.66
CA LYS A 6 68.50 -86.67 -49.65
C LYS A 6 67.25 -86.05 -50.29
N LYS A 7 66.06 -86.31 -49.71
CA LYS A 7 64.83 -85.55 -49.98
C LYS A 7 64.87 -84.24 -49.17
N SER A 8 64.75 -83.12 -49.87
CA SER A 8 64.55 -81.79 -49.31
C SER A 8 63.08 -81.61 -48.92
N ILE A 9 62.82 -81.25 -47.65
CA ILE A 9 61.53 -80.78 -47.16
C ILE A 9 61.59 -79.25 -47.21
N ALA A 10 60.82 -78.64 -48.12
CA ALA A 10 60.61 -77.21 -48.14
C ALA A 10 59.76 -76.81 -46.92
N ARG A 11 60.34 -76.03 -46.00
CA ARG A 11 59.60 -75.32 -44.94
C ARG A 11 58.92 -74.10 -45.55
N ILE A 12 57.59 -74.10 -45.53
CA ILE A 12 56.75 -72.92 -45.75
C ILE A 12 56.93 -72.00 -44.54
N SER A 13 57.60 -70.87 -44.74
CA SER A 13 57.60 -69.73 -43.81
C SER A 13 56.30 -68.95 -44.02
N CYS A 14 55.39 -68.98 -43.05
CA CYS A 14 54.14 -68.23 -43.11
C CYS A 14 53.99 -67.34 -41.87
N ARG A 15 53.54 -66.09 -42.11
CA ARG A 15 52.88 -65.14 -41.19
C ARG A 15 53.67 -64.58 -40.01
N LYS A 16 54.27 -63.40 -40.22
CA LYS A 16 54.43 -62.36 -39.17
C LYS A 16 53.75 -61.04 -39.54
N GLU A 17 53.66 -60.69 -40.83
CA GLU A 17 53.06 -59.42 -41.27
C GLU A 17 51.53 -59.39 -41.19
N GLY A 18 50.83 -60.48 -41.51
CA GLY A 18 49.36 -60.55 -41.42
C GLY A 18 48.79 -60.47 -40.00
N VAL A 19 49.59 -60.82 -38.97
CA VAL A 19 49.17 -60.74 -37.56
C VAL A 19 49.21 -59.30 -37.06
N SER A 20 50.19 -58.50 -37.51
CA SER A 20 50.31 -57.09 -37.15
C SER A 20 49.18 -56.24 -37.75
N THR A 21 48.86 -56.45 -39.04
CA THR A 21 47.74 -55.76 -39.69
C THR A 21 46.39 -56.14 -39.08
N LEU A 22 46.18 -57.43 -38.76
CA LEU A 22 44.97 -57.90 -38.08
C LEU A 22 44.84 -57.27 -36.68
N PHE A 23 45.94 -57.16 -35.94
CA PHE A 23 45.95 -56.52 -34.62
C PHE A 23 45.61 -55.03 -34.70
N ILE A 24 46.13 -54.31 -35.70
CA ILE A 24 45.79 -52.89 -35.94
C ILE A 24 44.32 -52.74 -36.35
N CYS A 25 43.80 -53.61 -37.22
CA CYS A 25 42.40 -53.59 -37.62
C CYS A 25 41.45 -53.89 -36.45
N ILE A 26 41.81 -54.83 -35.57
CA ILE A 26 41.04 -55.13 -34.35
C ILE A 26 41.13 -53.96 -33.35
N LEU A 27 42.31 -53.36 -33.17
CA LEU A 27 42.49 -52.19 -32.32
C LEU A 27 41.63 -51.01 -32.80
N PHE A 28 41.68 -50.68 -34.09
CA PHE A 28 40.87 -49.60 -34.65
C PHE A 28 39.38 -49.91 -34.64
N GLY A 29 38.99 -51.13 -35.07
CA GLY A 29 37.59 -51.53 -35.21
C GLY A 29 36.87 -51.80 -33.89
N CYS A 30 37.56 -52.38 -32.90
CA CYS A 30 36.95 -52.79 -31.64
C CYS A 30 37.24 -51.84 -30.47
N LEU A 31 38.31 -51.03 -30.54
CA LEU A 31 38.67 -50.13 -29.45
C LEU A 31 38.48 -48.66 -29.85
N ILE A 32 39.15 -48.20 -30.90
CA ILE A 32 39.23 -46.76 -31.23
C ILE A 32 37.91 -46.22 -31.77
N LEU A 33 37.32 -46.87 -32.78
CA LEU A 33 36.05 -46.42 -33.38
C LEU A 33 34.88 -46.46 -32.37
N PRO A 34 34.67 -47.53 -31.59
CA PRO A 34 33.66 -47.55 -30.53
C PRO A 34 33.93 -46.50 -29.44
N ALA A 35 35.18 -46.32 -29.02
CA ALA A 35 35.54 -45.30 -28.03
C ALA A 35 35.19 -43.89 -28.52
N MET A 36 35.51 -43.53 -29.76
CA MET A 36 35.14 -42.21 -30.30
C MET A 36 33.63 -42.03 -30.46
N ALA A 37 32.91 -43.09 -30.87
CA ALA A 37 31.46 -43.05 -30.99
C ALA A 37 30.79 -42.86 -29.61
N LEU A 38 31.23 -43.62 -28.60
CA LEU A 38 30.76 -43.49 -27.23
C LEU A 38 31.12 -42.14 -26.62
N PHE A 39 32.32 -41.63 -26.90
CA PHE A 39 32.73 -40.29 -26.46
C PHE A 39 31.84 -39.19 -27.08
N THR A 40 31.61 -39.24 -28.39
CA THR A 40 30.74 -38.27 -29.07
C THR A 40 29.32 -38.34 -28.53
N PHE A 41 28.81 -39.55 -28.32
CA PHE A 41 27.52 -39.78 -27.68
C PHE A 41 27.46 -39.19 -26.26
N GLU A 42 28.51 -39.40 -25.44
CA GLU A 42 28.61 -38.86 -24.08
C GLU A 42 28.57 -37.33 -24.08
N VAL A 43 29.32 -36.68 -24.97
CA VAL A 43 29.36 -35.21 -25.08
C VAL A 43 27.99 -34.66 -25.45
N VAL A 44 27.30 -35.25 -26.43
CA VAL A 44 25.96 -34.83 -26.84
C VAL A 44 24.95 -35.04 -25.70
N ARG A 45 25.03 -36.19 -25.01
CA ARG A 45 24.16 -36.51 -23.87
C ARG A 45 24.39 -35.54 -22.71
N ALA A 46 25.64 -35.25 -22.36
CA ALA A 46 26.00 -34.30 -21.31
C ALA A 46 25.53 -32.87 -21.65
N SER A 47 25.68 -32.44 -22.90
CA SER A 47 25.17 -31.14 -23.37
C SER A 47 23.64 -31.08 -23.26
N SER A 48 22.94 -32.13 -23.69
CA SER A 48 21.48 -32.20 -23.61
C SER A 48 20.96 -32.16 -22.17
N VAL A 49 21.62 -32.85 -21.22
CA VAL A 49 21.29 -32.73 -19.79
C VAL A 49 21.50 -31.30 -19.31
N LYS A 50 22.61 -30.66 -19.69
CA LYS A 50 22.91 -29.30 -19.27
C LYS A 50 21.84 -28.32 -19.74
N ASP A 51 21.40 -28.42 -20.99
CA ASP A 51 20.38 -27.55 -21.56
C ASP A 51 19.00 -27.79 -20.92
N GLN A 52 18.62 -29.05 -20.71
CA GLN A 52 17.39 -29.39 -19.97
C GLN A 52 17.45 -28.87 -18.54
N LEU A 53 18.53 -29.14 -17.80
CA LEU A 53 18.71 -28.71 -16.43
C LEU A 53 18.69 -27.18 -16.32
N ARG A 54 19.27 -26.47 -17.28
CA ARG A 54 19.22 -25.01 -17.36
C ARG A 54 17.78 -24.50 -17.56
N ALA A 55 17.05 -25.04 -18.52
CA ALA A 55 15.65 -24.65 -18.77
C ALA A 55 14.76 -24.88 -17.52
N ILE A 56 15.02 -25.97 -16.79
CA ILE A 56 14.33 -26.27 -15.53
C ILE A 56 14.69 -25.23 -14.45
N CYS A 57 15.98 -24.88 -14.31
CA CYS A 57 16.40 -23.84 -13.37
C CYS A 57 15.75 -22.49 -13.71
N GLU A 58 15.69 -22.11 -14.98
CA GLU A 58 15.05 -20.88 -15.45
C GLU A 58 13.55 -20.86 -15.11
N ALA A 59 12.84 -21.95 -15.39
CA ALA A 59 11.43 -22.09 -15.02
C ALA A 59 11.20 -22.01 -13.50
N SER A 60 12.02 -22.70 -12.71
CA SER A 60 11.94 -22.66 -11.25
C SER A 60 12.24 -21.29 -10.67
N ALA A 61 13.29 -20.62 -11.14
CA ALA A 61 13.68 -19.30 -10.66
C ALA A 61 12.59 -18.27 -11.01
N LEU A 62 12.03 -18.34 -12.22
CA LEU A 62 10.90 -17.51 -12.64
C LEU A 62 9.64 -17.78 -11.80
N ALA A 63 9.30 -19.05 -11.52
CA ALA A 63 8.16 -19.39 -10.68
C ALA A 63 8.31 -18.85 -9.25
N GLY A 64 9.52 -18.91 -8.68
CA GLY A 64 9.83 -18.30 -7.39
C GLY A 64 9.65 -16.78 -7.39
N ALA A 65 10.20 -16.10 -8.39
CA ALA A 65 10.05 -14.66 -8.52
C ALA A 65 8.59 -14.22 -8.77
N ALA A 66 7.87 -14.96 -9.62
CA ALA A 66 6.47 -14.67 -9.94
C ALA A 66 5.55 -14.90 -8.73
N SER A 67 5.73 -16.00 -8.00
CA SER A 67 4.96 -16.28 -6.77
C SER A 67 5.21 -15.22 -5.69
N MET A 68 6.46 -14.79 -5.51
CA MET A 68 6.81 -13.66 -4.64
C MET A 68 6.07 -12.39 -5.05
N ALA A 69 6.21 -11.99 -6.32
CA ALA A 69 5.61 -10.77 -6.86
C ALA A 69 4.08 -10.76 -6.78
N SER A 70 3.44 -11.92 -6.97
CA SER A 70 1.97 -12.06 -6.99
C SER A 70 1.31 -12.20 -5.62
N SER A 71 2.10 -12.39 -4.55
CA SER A 71 1.60 -12.57 -3.20
C SER A 71 1.02 -11.26 -2.62
N ASP A 72 0.15 -11.39 -1.61
CA ASP A 72 -0.47 -10.30 -0.84
C ASP A 72 -0.07 -10.34 0.64
N LEU A 73 0.99 -11.10 0.94
CA LEU A 73 1.45 -11.35 2.29
C LEU A 73 2.19 -10.12 2.84
N THR A 74 1.83 -9.74 4.06
CA THR A 74 2.52 -8.67 4.82
C THR A 74 3.69 -9.21 5.65
N ASP A 75 3.79 -10.53 5.81
CA ASP A 75 4.92 -11.21 6.47
C ASP A 75 5.95 -11.69 5.44
N LEU A 76 7.12 -11.07 5.48
CA LEU A 76 8.21 -11.32 4.55
C LEU A 76 8.76 -12.76 4.64
N ASN A 77 8.71 -13.40 5.80
CA ASN A 77 9.13 -14.80 5.93
C ASN A 77 8.19 -15.71 5.14
N GLN A 78 6.88 -15.46 5.22
CA GLN A 78 5.89 -16.22 4.45
C GLN A 78 6.05 -15.96 2.95
N THR A 79 6.28 -14.71 2.54
CA THR A 79 6.57 -14.36 1.14
C THR A 79 7.76 -15.16 0.59
N HIS A 80 8.90 -15.19 1.31
CA HIS A 80 10.07 -15.96 0.88
C HIS A 80 9.83 -17.48 0.88
N GLN A 81 9.08 -17.99 1.85
CA GLN A 81 8.73 -19.41 1.91
C GLN A 81 7.90 -19.82 0.68
N VAL A 82 6.88 -19.04 0.34
CA VAL A 82 6.05 -19.27 -0.86
C VAL A 82 6.91 -19.27 -2.13
N ALA A 83 7.88 -18.35 -2.24
CA ALA A 83 8.79 -18.29 -3.39
C ALA A 83 9.68 -19.53 -3.51
N ILE A 84 10.22 -20.02 -2.38
CA ILE A 84 11.03 -21.23 -2.33
C ILE A 84 10.20 -22.47 -2.70
N ASP A 85 8.99 -22.57 -2.14
CA ASP A 85 8.10 -23.71 -2.38
C ASP A 85 7.62 -23.75 -3.84
N ALA A 86 7.28 -22.59 -4.42
CA ALA A 86 6.95 -22.49 -5.85
C ALA A 86 8.12 -22.93 -6.73
N SER A 87 9.33 -22.45 -6.44
CA SER A 87 10.55 -22.84 -7.18
C SER A 87 10.78 -24.35 -7.14
N LEU A 88 10.63 -24.96 -5.96
CA LEU A 88 10.81 -26.39 -5.73
C LEU A 88 9.72 -27.22 -6.43
N ASN A 89 8.46 -26.81 -6.35
CA ASN A 89 7.36 -27.51 -7.01
C ASN A 89 7.51 -27.48 -8.53
N THR A 90 7.81 -26.30 -9.11
CA THR A 90 8.11 -26.18 -10.54
C THR A 90 9.32 -27.04 -10.93
N PHE A 91 10.34 -27.14 -10.08
CA PHE A 91 11.50 -27.99 -10.37
C PHE A 91 11.09 -29.47 -10.47
N LYS A 92 10.29 -29.94 -9.50
CA LYS A 92 9.81 -31.33 -9.41
C LYS A 92 8.86 -31.73 -10.54
N ASP A 93 8.13 -30.76 -11.09
CA ASP A 93 7.19 -31.00 -12.20
C ASP A 93 7.87 -31.20 -13.56
N ASN A 94 9.14 -30.83 -13.67
CA ASN A 94 9.92 -31.03 -14.88
C ASN A 94 10.57 -32.42 -14.97
N SER A 95 11.23 -32.70 -16.11
CA SER A 95 11.88 -33.98 -16.38
C SER A 95 13.22 -33.83 -17.08
N ILE A 96 14.13 -34.77 -16.83
CA ILE A 96 15.39 -34.94 -17.59
C ILE A 96 15.34 -36.32 -18.22
N PHE A 97 15.57 -36.41 -19.53
CA PHE A 97 15.41 -37.66 -20.30
C PHE A 97 14.09 -38.39 -19.98
N GLU A 98 12.97 -37.64 -19.97
CA GLU A 98 11.61 -38.14 -19.71
C GLU A 98 11.38 -38.68 -18.28
N LYS A 99 12.37 -38.64 -17.39
CA LYS A 99 12.22 -38.99 -15.98
C LYS A 99 11.87 -37.74 -15.19
N ARG A 100 10.66 -37.73 -14.60
CA ARG A 100 10.22 -36.64 -13.71
C ARG A 100 11.14 -36.50 -12.52
N LEU A 101 11.37 -35.25 -12.11
CA LEU A 101 12.21 -34.89 -10.97
C LEU A 101 11.43 -34.91 -9.64
N ALA A 102 10.41 -35.75 -9.50
CA ALA A 102 9.49 -35.75 -8.35
C ALA A 102 10.21 -35.91 -6.99
N ASN A 103 11.35 -36.62 -6.98
CA ASN A 103 12.17 -36.86 -5.79
C ASN A 103 13.32 -35.85 -5.63
N ALA A 104 13.38 -34.78 -6.43
CA ALA A 104 14.39 -33.75 -6.28
C ALA A 104 14.29 -33.13 -4.87
N ALA A 105 15.41 -33.14 -4.15
CA ALA A 105 15.51 -32.63 -2.82
C ALA A 105 16.22 -31.27 -2.81
N ARG A 106 15.79 -30.40 -1.90
CA ARG A 106 16.52 -29.17 -1.60
C ARG A 106 17.80 -29.53 -0.86
N SER A 107 18.94 -29.13 -1.43
CA SER A 107 20.25 -29.10 -0.80
C SER A 107 20.38 -27.84 0.06
N TYR A 108 21.07 -27.95 1.19
CA TYR A 108 21.48 -26.81 2.02
C TYR A 108 22.89 -26.33 1.68
N SER A 109 23.60 -27.03 0.79
CA SER A 109 24.90 -26.64 0.25
C SER A 109 24.80 -26.23 -1.22
N LYS A 110 25.53 -25.17 -1.58
CA LYS A 110 25.76 -24.69 -2.95
C LYS A 110 26.63 -25.65 -3.76
N GLU A 111 27.49 -26.39 -3.07
CA GLU A 111 28.31 -27.47 -3.64
C GLU A 111 27.51 -28.77 -3.51
N GLN A 112 26.99 -29.23 -4.64
CA GLN A 112 26.10 -30.38 -4.71
C GLN A 112 26.84 -31.55 -5.37
N GLN A 113 26.80 -32.71 -4.72
CA GLN A 113 27.28 -33.97 -5.29
C GLN A 113 26.13 -34.97 -5.34
N PRO A 114 25.30 -34.93 -6.38
CA PRO A 114 24.19 -35.86 -6.53
C PRO A 114 24.70 -37.29 -6.84
N ASP A 115 24.00 -38.28 -6.29
CA ASP A 115 24.16 -39.68 -6.68
C ASP A 115 23.84 -39.90 -8.17
N ALA A 116 24.19 -41.08 -8.69
CA ALA A 116 23.89 -41.47 -10.05
C ALA A 116 22.38 -41.35 -10.36
N ASN A 117 22.04 -40.55 -11.37
CA ASN A 117 20.69 -40.22 -11.80
C ASN A 117 19.84 -39.46 -10.76
N ALA A 118 20.46 -38.92 -9.71
CA ALA A 118 19.82 -38.03 -8.75
C ALA A 118 20.00 -36.56 -9.13
N THR A 119 19.14 -35.72 -8.58
CA THR A 119 19.19 -34.26 -8.78
C THR A 119 19.09 -33.57 -7.42
N LEU A 120 19.95 -32.58 -7.20
CA LEU A 120 19.93 -31.72 -6.03
C LEU A 120 19.71 -30.27 -6.47
N MET A 121 18.93 -29.52 -5.70
CA MET A 121 18.59 -28.12 -5.97
C MET A 121 18.93 -27.25 -4.76
N TYR A 122 19.57 -26.11 -4.96
CA TYR A 122 19.90 -25.14 -3.93
C TYR A 122 19.24 -23.83 -4.34
N ILE A 123 18.63 -23.16 -3.38
CA ILE A 123 17.91 -21.89 -3.59
C ILE A 123 18.48 -20.88 -2.61
N GLU A 124 18.94 -19.76 -3.14
CA GLU A 124 19.36 -18.59 -2.37
C GLU A 124 18.62 -17.33 -2.83
N LEU A 125 18.45 -16.40 -1.90
CA LEU A 125 17.90 -15.07 -2.16
C LEU A 125 19.07 -14.09 -2.28
N LEU A 126 19.06 -13.27 -3.31
CA LEU A 126 20.13 -12.31 -3.58
C LEU A 126 19.61 -10.86 -3.57
N ASP A 127 20.50 -9.94 -3.20
CA ASP A 127 20.30 -8.49 -3.26
C ASP A 127 20.52 -7.95 -4.69
N PRO A 128 19.54 -7.25 -5.31
CA PRO A 128 19.66 -6.73 -6.67
C PRO A 128 20.57 -5.50 -6.81
N VAL A 129 20.95 -4.82 -5.71
CA VAL A 129 21.67 -3.54 -5.73
C VAL A 129 23.21 -3.72 -5.72
N GLY A 130 23.70 -4.91 -5.36
CA GLY A 130 25.14 -5.19 -5.27
C GLY A 130 25.84 -5.35 -6.65
N PRO A 131 27.17 -5.11 -6.74
CA PRO A 131 27.92 -5.45 -7.93
C PRO A 131 27.89 -6.97 -8.15
N PRO A 132 27.85 -7.45 -9.41
CA PRO A 132 27.87 -8.88 -9.69
C PRO A 132 29.14 -9.56 -9.13
N PRO A 133 29.04 -10.76 -8.54
CA PRO A 133 27.79 -11.49 -8.28
C PRO A 133 27.01 -10.89 -7.10
N ASN A 134 25.70 -10.78 -7.29
CA ASN A 134 24.77 -10.26 -6.30
C ASN A 134 24.91 -11.03 -4.97
N SER A 135 24.88 -10.29 -3.86
CA SER A 135 25.19 -10.84 -2.54
C SER A 135 24.02 -11.65 -2.00
N GLN A 136 24.30 -12.84 -1.45
CA GLN A 136 23.30 -13.63 -0.74
C GLN A 136 22.81 -12.88 0.51
N VAL A 137 21.50 -12.92 0.74
CA VAL A 137 20.88 -12.37 1.93
C VAL A 137 20.21 -13.45 2.77
N ALA A 138 20.03 -13.15 4.05
CA ALA A 138 19.36 -14.06 4.97
C ALA A 138 17.88 -14.21 4.61
N PHE A 139 17.31 -15.37 4.96
CA PHE A 139 15.87 -15.57 4.89
C PHE A 139 15.15 -14.55 5.78
N GLY A 140 14.17 -13.85 5.23
CA GLY A 140 13.45 -12.78 5.93
C GLY A 140 14.08 -11.40 5.80
N ASP A 141 15.17 -11.24 5.03
CA ASP A 141 15.74 -9.92 4.73
C ASP A 141 15.02 -9.26 3.55
N SER A 142 14.58 -8.00 3.72
CA SER A 142 13.87 -7.22 2.70
C SER A 142 14.67 -6.92 1.43
N ARG A 143 15.96 -7.26 1.39
CA ARG A 143 16.77 -7.12 0.17
C ARG A 143 16.69 -8.34 -0.75
N GLY A 144 16.10 -9.45 -0.28
CA GLY A 144 15.99 -10.70 -1.06
C GLY A 144 14.99 -10.58 -2.21
N ARG A 145 15.43 -10.07 -3.36
CA ARG A 145 14.56 -9.76 -4.51
C ARG A 145 14.90 -10.57 -5.76
N ILE A 146 15.95 -11.37 -5.69
CA ILE A 146 16.32 -12.31 -6.74
C ILE A 146 16.31 -13.73 -6.16
N VAL A 147 15.56 -14.61 -6.81
CA VAL A 147 15.58 -16.04 -6.55
C VAL A 147 16.65 -16.65 -7.46
N HIS A 148 17.72 -17.17 -6.86
CA HIS A 148 18.77 -17.87 -7.58
C HIS A 148 18.65 -19.37 -7.32
N VAL A 149 18.43 -20.11 -8.41
CA VAL A 149 18.31 -21.57 -8.40
C VAL A 149 19.58 -22.17 -8.97
N ILE A 150 20.20 -23.05 -8.20
CA ILE A 150 21.37 -23.83 -8.61
C ILE A 150 21.00 -25.30 -8.52
N ALA A 151 21.12 -26.02 -9.62
CA ALA A 151 20.86 -27.46 -9.64
C ALA A 151 22.04 -28.24 -10.19
N SER A 152 22.17 -29.46 -9.69
CA SER A 152 23.19 -30.41 -10.12
C SER A 152 22.57 -31.79 -10.36
N TYR A 153 22.96 -32.41 -11.47
CA TYR A 153 22.52 -33.75 -11.87
C TYR A 153 23.71 -34.72 -11.95
N GLY A 154 23.54 -35.92 -11.39
CA GLY A 154 24.57 -36.97 -11.40
C GLY A 154 24.49 -37.82 -12.67
N LEU A 155 25.16 -37.42 -13.75
CA LEU A 155 25.15 -38.16 -15.01
C LEU A 155 26.04 -39.40 -14.92
N THR A 156 25.47 -40.60 -15.06
CA THR A 156 26.27 -41.83 -15.18
C THR A 156 26.94 -41.91 -16.54
N PRO A 157 28.29 -41.94 -16.64
CA PRO A 157 28.97 -41.92 -17.92
C PRO A 157 28.99 -43.28 -18.59
N VAL A 158 28.55 -43.31 -19.84
CA VAL A 158 28.64 -44.49 -20.72
C VAL A 158 30.07 -44.65 -21.22
N PHE A 159 30.69 -43.57 -21.70
CA PHE A 159 32.09 -43.61 -22.13
C PHE A 159 33.06 -43.84 -20.96
N GLY A 160 32.83 -43.19 -19.81
CA GLY A 160 33.62 -43.40 -18.60
C GLY A 160 33.56 -44.86 -18.14
N SER A 161 32.36 -45.45 -18.12
CA SER A 161 32.18 -46.88 -17.80
C SER A 161 32.90 -47.79 -18.79
N PHE A 162 32.92 -47.46 -20.09
CA PHE A 162 33.68 -48.19 -21.10
C PHE A 162 35.20 -48.19 -20.84
N LEU A 163 35.74 -47.13 -20.24
CA LEU A 163 37.15 -47.00 -19.85
C LEU A 163 37.45 -47.43 -18.40
N GLY A 164 36.46 -47.90 -17.64
CA GLY A 164 36.62 -48.27 -16.24
C GLY A 164 36.68 -47.09 -15.26
N ILE A 165 36.32 -45.88 -15.69
CA ILE A 165 36.16 -44.71 -14.83
C ILE A 165 34.78 -44.80 -14.17
N SER A 166 34.75 -44.91 -12.84
CA SER A 166 33.52 -45.04 -12.05
C SER A 166 33.12 -43.73 -11.38
N GLY A 167 31.81 -43.51 -11.26
CA GLY A 167 31.22 -42.37 -10.57
C GLY A 167 30.32 -41.50 -11.47
N PRO A 168 29.34 -40.78 -10.89
CA PRO A 168 28.54 -39.83 -11.64
C PRO A 168 29.37 -38.58 -11.97
N PHE A 169 29.27 -38.10 -13.22
CA PHE A 169 29.71 -36.76 -13.57
C PHE A 169 28.66 -35.74 -13.18
N THR A 170 29.02 -34.78 -12.34
CA THR A 170 28.13 -33.72 -11.92
C THR A 170 27.97 -32.68 -13.03
N ILE A 171 26.77 -32.59 -13.60
CA ILE A 171 26.38 -31.51 -14.50
C ILE A 171 25.65 -30.46 -13.68
N ARG A 172 26.13 -29.22 -13.73
CA ARG A 172 25.57 -28.08 -12.97
C ARG A 172 24.98 -27.04 -13.91
N ALA A 173 23.84 -26.48 -13.50
CA ALA A 173 23.25 -25.29 -14.11
C ALA A 173 22.72 -24.35 -13.03
N ASP A 174 22.60 -23.08 -13.37
CA ASP A 174 22.06 -22.04 -12.52
C ASP A 174 21.23 -21.04 -13.31
N ALA A 175 20.24 -20.43 -12.64
CA ALA A 175 19.37 -19.43 -13.23
C ALA A 175 18.82 -18.46 -12.18
N TYR A 176 18.47 -17.26 -12.64
CA TYR A 176 17.99 -16.16 -11.81
C TYR A 176 16.58 -15.76 -12.20
N GLY A 177 15.72 -15.55 -11.22
CA GLY A 177 14.43 -14.90 -11.36
C GLY A 177 14.41 -13.65 -10.49
N ARG A 178 14.06 -12.50 -11.06
CA ARG A 178 13.99 -11.22 -10.33
C ARG A 178 12.55 -10.74 -10.28
N VAL A 179 12.11 -10.26 -9.12
CA VAL A 179 10.81 -9.59 -8.99
C VAL A 179 10.81 -8.26 -9.76
N PRO A 180 9.64 -7.73 -10.18
CA PRO A 180 9.60 -6.49 -10.95
C PRO A 180 10.21 -5.31 -10.16
N GLN A 181 10.94 -4.47 -10.89
CA GLN A 181 11.46 -3.20 -10.40
C GLN A 181 10.41 -2.09 -10.61
N LEU A 182 9.97 -1.45 -9.52
CA LEU A 182 8.84 -0.51 -9.54
C LEU A 182 9.18 0.84 -8.90
N ASP A 183 8.80 1.94 -9.55
CA ASP A 183 8.87 3.29 -8.96
C ASP A 183 7.45 3.83 -8.80
N LEU A 184 7.01 3.93 -7.55
CA LEU A 184 5.61 4.19 -7.22
C LEU A 184 5.49 5.49 -6.43
N VAL A 185 4.57 6.35 -6.83
CA VAL A 185 4.22 7.55 -6.05
C VAL A 185 2.75 7.49 -5.67
N LEU A 186 2.45 7.54 -4.37
CA LEU A 186 1.09 7.68 -3.87
C LEU A 186 0.78 9.17 -3.65
N CYS A 187 -0.18 9.70 -4.40
CA CYS A 187 -0.86 10.94 -4.07
C CYS A 187 -1.97 10.61 -3.07
N PHE A 188 -1.79 11.02 -1.82
CA PHE A 188 -2.68 10.70 -0.71
C PHE A 188 -3.43 11.96 -0.27
N ASP A 189 -4.73 11.99 -0.53
CA ASP A 189 -5.59 13.10 -0.12
C ASP A 189 -5.66 13.19 1.41
N ILE A 190 -5.46 14.40 1.93
CA ILE A 190 -5.62 14.75 3.34
C ILE A 190 -6.52 15.98 3.50
N SER A 191 -7.35 16.28 2.50
CA SER A 191 -8.30 17.38 2.49
C SER A 191 -9.26 17.34 3.68
N GLY A 192 -9.92 18.47 3.97
CA GLY A 192 -10.87 18.56 5.08
C GLY A 192 -12.02 17.56 4.98
N SER A 193 -12.47 17.20 3.77
CA SER A 193 -13.61 16.32 3.57
C SER A 193 -13.36 14.87 3.97
N ILE A 194 -12.09 14.45 4.06
CA ILE A 194 -11.72 13.05 4.29
C ILE A 194 -12.10 12.53 5.70
N ASP A 195 -12.56 13.40 6.60
CA ASP A 195 -13.09 13.01 7.90
C ASP A 195 -14.61 13.22 8.07
N ASP A 196 -15.34 13.45 6.98
CA ASP A 196 -16.77 13.74 6.93
C ASP A 196 -17.67 12.64 7.49
N GLN A 197 -17.16 11.40 7.55
CA GLN A 197 -17.89 10.27 8.11
C GLN A 197 -17.63 10.09 9.62
N THR A 198 -16.87 10.99 10.23
CA THR A 198 -16.58 10.95 11.66
C THR A 198 -17.84 11.24 12.48
N PRO A 199 -18.17 10.37 13.46
CA PRO A 199 -19.23 10.63 14.42
C PRO A 199 -18.88 11.77 15.37
N VAL A 200 -19.67 12.83 15.36
CA VAL A 200 -19.44 14.04 16.16
C VAL A 200 -20.71 14.48 16.88
N THR A 201 -20.54 15.39 17.84
CA THR A 201 -21.64 16.06 18.54
C THR A 201 -21.34 17.55 18.67
N PHE A 202 -22.29 18.39 18.25
CA PHE A 202 -22.22 19.85 18.38
C PHE A 202 -22.93 20.30 19.65
N VAL A 203 -22.18 20.93 20.54
CA VAL A 203 -22.65 21.34 21.87
C VAL A 203 -22.66 22.86 21.99
N LYS A 204 -23.76 23.39 22.51
CA LYS A 204 -23.84 24.75 23.02
C LYS A 204 -23.58 24.74 24.53
N ARG A 205 -22.50 25.38 24.94
CA ARG A 205 -22.14 25.63 26.33
C ARG A 205 -22.43 27.10 26.67
N TYR A 206 -23.25 27.36 27.69
CA TYR A 206 -23.59 28.73 28.12
C TYR A 206 -23.83 28.82 29.62
N TRP A 207 -23.69 30.02 30.17
CA TRP A 207 -23.98 30.31 31.57
C TRP A 207 -25.47 30.61 31.77
N ASP A 208 -26.13 29.86 32.65
CA ASP A 208 -27.50 30.13 33.10
C ASP A 208 -27.46 31.12 34.27
N THR A 209 -27.87 32.35 33.99
CA THR A 209 -27.88 33.45 34.98
C THR A 209 -28.88 33.25 36.11
N THR A 210 -29.89 32.40 35.93
CA THR A 210 -30.93 32.11 36.92
C THR A 210 -30.43 31.05 37.90
N ASN A 211 -29.99 29.91 37.36
CA ASN A 211 -29.53 28.78 38.19
C ASN A 211 -28.05 28.89 38.60
N LYS A 212 -27.34 29.94 38.13
CA LYS A 212 -25.92 30.20 38.41
C LYS A 212 -25.02 28.99 38.12
N ARG A 213 -25.24 28.38 36.96
CA ARG A 213 -24.49 27.21 36.51
C ARG A 213 -24.26 27.20 35.01
N ILE A 214 -23.28 26.42 34.58
CA ILE A 214 -23.08 26.14 33.15
C ILE A 214 -24.12 25.10 32.71
N ILE A 215 -24.70 25.33 31.53
CA ILE A 215 -25.58 24.40 30.84
C ILE A 215 -24.91 23.98 29.53
N TYR A 216 -25.01 22.69 29.24
CA TYR A 216 -24.60 22.09 27.98
C TYR A 216 -25.87 21.59 27.31
N LYS A 217 -26.08 22.02 26.07
CA LYS A 217 -27.23 21.64 25.27
C LYS A 217 -26.73 21.09 23.95
N LEU A 218 -27.26 19.93 23.55
CA LEU A 218 -27.14 19.48 22.17
C LEU A 218 -27.73 20.56 21.25
N THR A 219 -26.95 20.98 20.27
CA THR A 219 -27.40 22.00 19.31
C THR A 219 -28.50 21.41 18.46
N ASN A 220 -29.53 22.18 18.10
CA ASN A 220 -30.54 21.65 17.19
C ASN A 220 -29.95 21.54 15.78
N ALA A 221 -30.26 20.45 15.09
CA ALA A 221 -30.04 20.32 13.66
C ALA A 221 -31.20 20.94 12.88
N ARG A 222 -30.92 21.42 11.66
CA ARG A 222 -31.97 21.88 10.74
C ARG A 222 -32.75 20.68 10.18
N ALA A 223 -33.98 20.92 9.70
CA ALA A 223 -34.83 19.86 9.14
C ALA A 223 -34.12 19.02 8.07
N GLY A 224 -34.43 17.71 8.03
CA GLY A 224 -33.78 16.73 7.14
C GLY A 224 -32.54 16.05 7.73
N ALA A 225 -32.27 16.22 9.04
CA ALA A 225 -31.08 15.66 9.70
C ALA A 225 -31.28 14.17 9.91
N PRO A 226 -30.24 13.34 9.79
CA PRO A 226 -30.38 11.92 10.11
C PRO A 226 -30.68 11.69 11.61
N THR A 227 -30.75 12.75 12.40
CA THR A 227 -30.79 12.71 13.86
C THR A 227 -32.22 12.72 14.37
N THR A 228 -32.59 11.67 15.10
CA THR A 228 -33.85 11.55 15.84
C THR A 228 -33.99 12.73 16.80
N GLY A 229 -35.09 13.49 16.71
CA GLY A 229 -35.33 14.65 17.57
C GLY A 229 -34.66 15.97 17.16
N LEU A 230 -34.08 16.06 15.95
CA LEU A 230 -33.42 17.26 15.41
C LEU A 230 -32.23 17.74 16.26
N MET A 231 -31.38 16.83 16.75
CA MET A 231 -30.17 17.17 17.54
C MET A 231 -28.91 16.96 16.71
N ALA A 232 -27.96 17.90 16.72
CA ALA A 232 -26.74 17.84 15.91
C ALA A 232 -25.69 16.84 16.48
N SER A 233 -26.00 15.54 16.40
CA SER A 233 -25.13 14.42 16.80
C SER A 233 -25.27 13.25 15.82
N GLY A 234 -24.16 12.72 15.31
CA GLY A 234 -24.12 11.79 14.18
C GLY A 234 -22.91 12.05 13.27
N LYS A 235 -22.96 11.63 12.01
CA LYS A 235 -21.88 11.88 11.05
C LYS A 235 -21.79 13.36 10.66
N LEU A 236 -20.56 13.86 10.56
CA LEU A 236 -20.27 15.26 10.26
C LEU A 236 -20.92 15.73 8.94
N PHE A 237 -20.77 14.96 7.85
CA PHE A 237 -21.38 15.23 6.54
C PHE A 237 -22.87 15.49 6.64
N ASP A 238 -23.58 14.58 7.31
CA ASP A 238 -25.04 14.58 7.34
C ASP A 238 -25.58 15.72 8.21
N ILE A 239 -24.90 16.02 9.32
CA ILE A 239 -25.30 17.11 10.22
C ILE A 239 -25.25 18.45 9.48
N LEU A 240 -24.14 18.73 8.78
CA LEU A 240 -23.95 19.99 8.06
C LEU A 240 -24.68 20.02 6.70
N GLY A 241 -25.02 18.86 6.14
CA GLY A 241 -25.51 18.70 4.76
C GLY A 241 -24.57 19.39 3.80
N ALA A 242 -23.32 18.94 3.85
CA ALA A 242 -22.26 19.39 2.98
C ALA A 242 -22.62 19.16 1.50
N PRO A 243 -22.12 20.00 0.60
CA PRO A 243 -22.24 19.74 -0.83
C PRO A 243 -21.38 18.51 -1.22
N PRO A 244 -21.45 18.03 -2.47
CA PRO A 244 -20.68 16.88 -2.94
C PRO A 244 -19.15 16.99 -2.80
N GLU A 245 -18.62 18.20 -2.58
CA GLU A 245 -17.21 18.46 -2.31
C GLU A 245 -16.80 18.24 -0.85
N GLY A 246 -17.77 17.94 0.04
CA GLY A 246 -17.52 17.70 1.47
C GLY A 246 -17.53 18.97 2.32
N THR A 247 -17.20 18.83 3.61
CA THR A 247 -17.08 19.95 4.54
C THR A 247 -15.64 20.40 4.73
N GLY A 248 -15.47 21.70 5.01
CA GLY A 248 -14.20 22.26 5.47
C GLY A 248 -14.08 22.35 7.00
N VAL A 249 -15.04 21.77 7.72
CA VAL A 249 -15.04 21.57 9.18
C VAL A 249 -14.46 20.18 9.42
N ASN A 250 -13.55 20.05 10.37
CA ASN A 250 -12.90 18.78 10.67
C ASN A 250 -13.20 18.36 12.10
N ALA A 251 -13.19 17.06 12.36
CA ALA A 251 -13.55 16.50 13.65
C ALA A 251 -12.47 16.77 14.72
N VAL A 252 -11.20 16.80 14.31
CA VAL A 252 -10.02 17.11 15.14
C VAL A 252 -9.26 18.33 14.60
N PRO A 253 -8.38 18.96 15.39
CA PRO A 253 -7.55 20.07 14.91
C PRO A 253 -6.79 19.73 13.61
N PRO A 254 -6.83 20.60 12.58
CA PRO A 254 -7.49 21.91 12.55
C PRO A 254 -9.01 21.78 12.33
N GLN A 255 -9.82 22.14 13.33
CA GLN A 255 -11.26 21.89 13.28
C GLN A 255 -12.04 22.84 12.35
N ASN A 256 -11.50 24.04 12.11
CA ASN A 256 -12.10 25.07 11.24
C ASN A 256 -13.60 25.28 11.49
N LEU A 257 -14.02 25.37 12.77
CA LEU A 257 -15.44 25.38 13.15
C LEU A 257 -16.23 26.54 12.53
N ASP A 258 -15.58 27.64 12.16
CA ASP A 258 -16.21 28.75 11.45
C ASP A 258 -16.77 28.37 10.06
N ASN A 259 -16.22 27.33 9.43
CA ASN A 259 -16.69 26.83 8.13
C ASN A 259 -18.10 26.21 8.18
N SER A 260 -18.60 25.83 9.37
CA SER A 260 -19.95 25.28 9.55
C SER A 260 -21.05 26.28 9.15
N SER A 261 -20.70 27.57 9.12
CA SER A 261 -21.57 28.68 8.76
C SER A 261 -21.52 29.05 7.28
N SER A 262 -20.65 28.39 6.50
CA SER A 262 -20.40 28.67 5.08
C SER A 262 -21.66 28.52 4.24
N SER A 263 -21.73 29.29 3.15
CA SER A 263 -22.89 29.31 2.29
C SER A 263 -23.14 28.04 1.50
N SER A 264 -22.09 27.26 1.29
CA SER A 264 -22.11 25.97 0.58
C SER A 264 -22.88 24.88 1.33
N HIS A 265 -23.02 24.99 2.65
CA HIS A 265 -23.76 24.01 3.46
C HIS A 265 -25.27 24.27 3.39
N SER A 266 -26.02 23.20 3.15
CA SER A 266 -27.48 23.23 3.17
C SER A 266 -28.04 23.35 4.59
N ARG A 267 -27.29 22.91 5.62
CA ARG A 267 -27.74 22.92 7.03
C ARG A 267 -26.73 23.58 7.96
N ARG A 268 -26.54 24.87 7.76
CA ARG A 268 -25.58 25.68 8.51
C ARG A 268 -25.81 25.63 10.02
N LEU A 269 -24.71 25.42 10.74
CA LEU A 269 -24.61 25.65 12.18
C LEU A 269 -23.69 26.84 12.43
N THR A 270 -23.98 27.61 13.48
CA THR A 270 -23.25 28.86 13.75
C THR A 270 -22.28 28.65 14.90
N PHE A 271 -20.99 28.57 14.59
CA PHE A 271 -19.95 28.59 15.62
C PHE A 271 -19.90 29.97 16.30
N SER A 272 -19.99 30.02 17.63
CA SER A 272 -19.89 31.27 18.40
C SER A 272 -18.55 31.35 19.14
N PRO A 273 -17.54 32.04 18.59
CA PRO A 273 -16.26 32.23 19.28
C PRO A 273 -16.43 33.05 20.58
N THR A 274 -17.37 34.01 20.58
CA THR A 274 -17.68 34.82 21.76
C THR A 274 -18.29 33.97 22.87
N LEU A 275 -19.31 33.15 22.58
CA LEU A 275 -19.96 32.33 23.60
C LEU A 275 -19.05 31.20 24.10
N ARG A 276 -18.11 30.72 23.26
CA ARG A 276 -17.09 29.74 23.64
C ARG A 276 -16.20 30.21 24.80
N GLY A 277 -16.00 31.51 24.96
CA GLY A 277 -15.20 32.13 26.04
C GLY A 277 -13.70 32.17 25.75
N SER A 278 -12.94 32.96 26.50
CA SER A 278 -11.48 33.09 26.39
C SER A 278 -10.85 33.22 27.78
N PRO A 279 -9.71 32.56 28.08
CA PRO A 279 -8.94 31.62 27.24
C PRO A 279 -9.68 30.30 26.93
N ASN A 280 -9.19 29.47 25.99
CA ASN A 280 -9.87 28.21 25.64
C ASN A 280 -10.03 27.25 26.82
N ALA A 281 -8.98 27.09 27.62
CA ALA A 281 -8.99 26.34 28.88
C ALA A 281 -9.01 27.31 30.08
N GLY A 282 -9.78 26.99 31.12
CA GLY A 282 -9.89 27.76 32.35
C GLY A 282 -10.88 28.91 32.30
N SER A 283 -11.72 29.02 31.26
CA SER A 283 -12.75 30.06 31.17
C SER A 283 -14.17 29.52 31.32
N PRO A 284 -15.06 30.25 32.01
CA PRO A 284 -16.49 30.01 31.90
C PRO A 284 -16.97 30.35 30.47
N PRO A 285 -18.24 30.07 30.13
CA PRO A 285 -18.82 30.49 28.86
C PRO A 285 -18.77 32.02 28.73
N GLY A 286 -18.65 32.54 27.51
CA GLY A 286 -18.42 33.97 27.29
C GLY A 286 -19.58 34.88 27.70
N ASN A 287 -20.76 34.33 27.98
CA ASN A 287 -21.87 35.09 28.54
C ASN A 287 -21.84 35.19 30.08
N TYR A 288 -20.89 34.54 30.75
CA TYR A 288 -20.66 34.69 32.18
C TYR A 288 -20.13 36.09 32.54
N PRO A 289 -20.52 36.68 33.69
CA PRO A 289 -21.55 36.19 34.62
C PRO A 289 -22.96 36.71 34.32
N ASN A 290 -23.09 37.78 33.52
CA ASN A 290 -24.28 38.63 33.50
C ASN A 290 -24.92 38.81 32.11
N SER A 291 -24.35 38.24 31.05
CA SER A 291 -24.92 38.35 29.70
C SER A 291 -25.96 37.25 29.47
N THR A 292 -27.10 37.64 28.90
CA THR A 292 -28.18 36.72 28.52
C THR A 292 -28.10 36.26 27.06
N SER A 293 -27.11 36.74 26.30
CA SER A 293 -26.94 36.34 24.89
C SER A 293 -26.37 34.93 24.79
N ILE A 294 -27.16 34.01 24.23
CA ILE A 294 -26.81 32.58 24.06
C ILE A 294 -26.91 32.10 22.60
N GLY A 295 -27.04 33.03 21.65
CA GLY A 295 -27.30 32.74 20.24
C GLY A 295 -28.65 32.08 19.97
N ASP A 296 -28.88 31.66 18.72
CA ASP A 296 -30.08 30.97 18.27
C ASP A 296 -30.01 29.45 18.52
N ASN A 297 -31.04 28.69 18.13
CA ASN A 297 -31.06 27.23 18.33
C ASN A 297 -29.99 26.44 17.55
N TYR A 298 -29.33 27.07 16.58
CA TYR A 298 -28.30 26.47 15.71
C TYR A 298 -26.89 26.91 16.09
N THR A 299 -26.79 27.78 17.10
CA THR A 299 -25.52 28.26 17.64
C THR A 299 -24.88 27.17 18.49
N TYR A 300 -23.59 26.91 18.28
CA TYR A 300 -22.80 26.00 19.10
C TYR A 300 -21.48 26.64 19.50
N THR A 301 -20.84 26.07 20.53
CA THR A 301 -19.55 26.54 21.04
C THR A 301 -18.48 25.47 20.93
N ASP A 302 -18.84 24.20 20.91
CA ASP A 302 -17.91 23.07 20.97
C ASP A 302 -18.35 21.97 20.01
N LEU A 303 -17.38 21.37 19.32
CA LEU A 303 -17.54 20.13 18.56
C LEU A 303 -16.68 19.07 19.23
N ILE A 304 -17.29 17.93 19.55
CA ILE A 304 -16.58 16.76 20.08
C ILE A 304 -16.75 15.56 19.16
N VAL A 305 -15.74 14.70 19.14
CA VAL A 305 -15.82 13.38 18.52
C VAL A 305 -16.52 12.43 19.48
N ASN A 306 -17.41 11.58 18.97
CA ASN A 306 -18.10 10.58 19.78
C ASN A 306 -17.16 9.40 20.07
N ILE A 307 -16.24 9.60 21.02
CA ILE A 307 -15.15 8.67 21.37
C ILE A 307 -15.64 7.32 21.93
N SER A 308 -16.87 7.29 22.43
CA SER A 308 -17.67 6.10 22.73
C SER A 308 -18.99 6.27 21.98
N GLU A 309 -19.30 5.37 21.05
CA GLU A 309 -20.42 5.54 20.11
C GLU A 309 -21.49 4.45 20.30
N ASN A 310 -22.75 4.85 20.17
CA ASN A 310 -23.87 3.94 19.93
C ASN A 310 -23.91 3.52 18.45
N PRO A 311 -24.68 2.46 18.10
CA PRO A 311 -24.86 2.04 16.70
C PRO A 311 -25.44 3.12 15.77
N ASP A 312 -26.13 4.12 16.33
CA ASP A 312 -26.67 5.28 15.60
C ASP A 312 -25.69 6.46 15.50
N TYR A 313 -24.41 6.23 15.78
CA TYR A 313 -23.32 7.21 15.76
C TYR A 313 -23.42 8.32 16.82
N THR A 314 -24.30 8.19 17.82
CA THR A 314 -24.40 9.15 18.93
C THR A 314 -23.41 8.82 20.06
N LEU A 315 -23.05 9.82 20.87
CA LEU A 315 -22.16 9.63 22.04
C LEU A 315 -22.83 8.74 23.09
N ASN A 316 -22.13 7.67 23.49
CA ASN A 316 -22.54 6.76 24.56
C ASN A 316 -21.76 7.04 25.85
N VAL A 317 -22.47 7.48 26.89
CA VAL A 317 -21.96 7.79 28.24
C VAL A 317 -22.88 7.19 29.31
N PRO A 318 -22.37 6.77 30.47
CA PRO A 318 -20.97 6.87 30.91
C PRO A 318 -20.06 5.77 30.32
N PHE A 319 -18.74 6.01 30.29
CA PHE A 319 -17.76 4.96 29.94
C PHE A 319 -16.38 5.22 30.58
N LEU A 320 -15.52 4.20 30.59
CA LEU A 320 -14.11 4.27 30.97
C LEU A 320 -13.26 4.18 29.70
N SER A 321 -12.37 5.14 29.45
CA SER A 321 -11.50 5.09 28.28
C SER A 321 -10.41 4.02 28.41
N PRO A 322 -9.80 3.58 27.30
CA PRO A 322 -8.64 2.70 27.34
C PRO A 322 -7.45 3.26 28.15
N GLY A 323 -7.35 4.59 28.30
CA GLY A 323 -6.36 5.25 29.13
C GLY A 323 -6.71 5.27 30.64
N GLY A 324 -7.85 4.72 31.04
CA GLY A 324 -8.30 4.67 32.43
C GLY A 324 -9.00 5.94 32.93
N PHE A 325 -9.38 6.85 32.03
CA PHE A 325 -10.10 8.08 32.38
C PHE A 325 -11.63 7.85 32.32
N PHE A 326 -12.34 8.29 33.34
CA PHE A 326 -13.78 8.09 33.45
C PHE A 326 -14.56 9.27 32.88
N TYR A 327 -15.49 8.99 31.96
CA TYR A 327 -16.34 9.98 31.33
C TYR A 327 -17.80 9.72 31.75
N PRO A 328 -18.29 10.37 32.82
CA PRO A 328 -19.65 10.13 33.32
C PRO A 328 -20.75 10.70 32.43
N SER A 329 -20.44 11.68 31.58
CA SER A 329 -21.43 12.44 30.82
C SER A 329 -20.83 13.15 29.60
N MET A 330 -21.69 13.73 28.75
CA MET A 330 -21.27 14.55 27.60
C MET A 330 -20.47 15.78 28.05
N GLU A 331 -20.84 16.39 29.17
CA GLU A 331 -20.12 17.54 29.72
C GLU A 331 -18.66 17.16 30.02
N ALA A 332 -18.42 15.96 30.54
CA ALA A 332 -17.06 15.48 30.82
C ALA A 332 -16.22 15.40 29.54
N VAL A 333 -16.81 14.93 28.44
CA VAL A 333 -16.13 14.82 27.15
C VAL A 333 -15.81 16.20 26.58
N VAL A 334 -16.75 17.15 26.63
CA VAL A 334 -16.53 18.54 26.21
C VAL A 334 -15.41 19.19 27.01
N GLU A 335 -15.45 19.05 28.33
CA GLU A 335 -14.49 19.70 29.21
C GLU A 335 -13.11 19.04 29.17
N ALA A 336 -13.02 17.73 28.91
CA ALA A 336 -11.78 17.04 28.58
C ALA A 336 -11.18 17.56 27.26
N ALA A 337 -11.99 17.69 26.20
CA ALA A 337 -11.54 18.21 24.90
C ALA A 337 -10.95 19.61 25.02
N ARG A 338 -11.57 20.47 25.84
CA ARG A 338 -11.08 21.83 26.12
C ARG A 338 -9.83 21.88 26.99
N GLY A 339 -9.57 20.85 27.79
CA GLY A 339 -8.49 20.82 28.78
C GLY A 339 -8.88 21.41 30.14
N ASN A 340 -10.18 21.49 30.44
CA ASN A 340 -10.65 22.05 31.71
C ASN A 340 -10.60 21.06 32.88
N LEU A 341 -10.35 19.77 32.60
CA LEU A 341 -10.22 18.71 33.60
C LEU A 341 -8.78 18.42 34.03
N GLU A 342 -7.79 19.17 33.52
CA GLU A 342 -6.36 18.88 33.74
C GLU A 342 -5.89 19.10 35.19
N ASN A 343 -6.53 20.02 35.93
CA ASN A 343 -6.25 20.24 37.34
C ASN A 343 -7.37 21.05 38.01
N GLY A 344 -7.38 21.07 39.34
CA GLY A 344 -8.40 21.76 40.12
C GLY A 344 -8.48 23.27 39.88
N SER A 345 -7.36 23.94 39.59
CA SER A 345 -7.37 25.40 39.32
C SER A 345 -8.07 25.72 38.01
N VAL A 346 -7.74 25.02 36.92
CA VAL A 346 -8.39 25.20 35.62
C VAL A 346 -9.87 24.84 35.71
N TYR A 347 -10.21 23.75 36.42
CA TYR A 347 -11.58 23.31 36.67
C TYR A 347 -12.42 24.38 37.38
N SER A 348 -11.92 24.93 38.49
CA SER A 348 -12.61 25.99 39.24
C SER A 348 -12.67 27.32 38.48
N ASN A 349 -11.61 27.71 37.78
CA ASN A 349 -11.61 28.94 36.96
C ASN A 349 -12.65 28.86 35.82
N ALA A 350 -12.81 27.67 35.23
CA ALA A 350 -13.82 27.41 34.21
C ALA A 350 -15.26 27.30 34.77
N ARG A 351 -15.45 27.42 36.10
CA ARG A 351 -16.73 27.29 36.82
C ARG A 351 -17.38 25.91 36.71
N LEU A 352 -16.59 24.85 36.56
CA LEU A 352 -17.10 23.48 36.42
C LEU A 352 -17.66 22.90 37.73
N ASP A 353 -17.30 23.48 38.87
CA ASP A 353 -17.91 23.24 40.19
C ASP A 353 -19.42 23.50 40.21
N THR A 354 -19.92 24.29 39.25
CA THR A 354 -21.35 24.57 39.11
C THR A 354 -22.13 23.50 38.33
N VAL A 355 -21.45 22.51 37.76
CA VAL A 355 -22.04 21.50 36.86
C VAL A 355 -22.29 20.18 37.61
N PRO A 356 -23.56 19.80 37.88
CA PRO A 356 -23.85 18.63 38.71
C PRO A 356 -23.30 17.30 38.17
N SER A 357 -23.30 17.11 36.84
CA SER A 357 -22.81 15.89 36.20
C SER A 357 -21.29 15.70 36.30
N LEU A 358 -20.54 16.75 36.66
CA LEU A 358 -19.09 16.70 36.83
C LEU A 358 -18.65 16.52 38.28
N THR A 359 -19.58 16.46 39.24
CA THR A 359 -19.26 16.34 40.68
C THR A 359 -18.51 15.07 41.05
N SER A 360 -18.64 14.00 40.25
CA SER A 360 -17.92 12.73 40.44
C SER A 360 -16.53 12.70 39.79
N ILE A 361 -16.16 13.74 39.05
CA ILE A 361 -14.85 13.82 38.39
C ILE A 361 -13.84 14.44 39.34
N THR A 362 -12.69 13.78 39.47
CA THR A 362 -11.49 14.37 40.05
C THR A 362 -10.61 14.90 38.93
N PRO A 363 -10.39 16.22 38.82
CA PRO A 363 -9.51 16.79 37.80
C PRO A 363 -8.07 16.29 37.98
N MET A 364 -7.46 15.79 36.92
CA MET A 364 -6.08 15.31 36.91
C MET A 364 -5.46 15.45 35.51
N PRO A 365 -4.12 15.56 35.42
CA PRO A 365 -3.46 15.69 34.13
C PRO A 365 -3.74 14.49 33.21
N GLY A 366 -3.98 14.77 31.93
CA GLY A 366 -4.09 13.75 30.90
C GLY A 366 -5.48 13.53 30.30
N TYR A 367 -6.54 14.11 30.86
CA TYR A 367 -7.90 14.01 30.28
C TYR A 367 -7.95 14.52 28.82
N GLN A 368 -7.29 15.63 28.52
CA GLN A 368 -7.24 16.18 27.17
C GLN A 368 -6.42 15.28 26.23
N ALA A 369 -5.30 14.74 26.71
CA ALA A 369 -4.46 13.85 25.93
C ALA A 369 -5.19 12.53 25.60
N ASP A 370 -5.89 11.96 26.59
CA ASP A 370 -6.72 10.78 26.44
C ASP A 370 -7.88 11.01 25.47
N TYR A 371 -8.62 12.12 25.61
CA TYR A 371 -9.66 12.51 24.67
C TYR A 371 -9.11 12.61 23.25
N ARG A 372 -7.99 13.33 23.05
CA ARG A 372 -7.38 13.50 21.71
C ARG A 372 -6.94 12.16 21.11
N ALA A 373 -6.33 11.29 21.91
CA ALA A 373 -5.91 9.96 21.46
C ALA A 373 -7.11 9.08 21.07
N CYS A 374 -8.21 9.15 21.83
CA CYS A 374 -9.45 8.45 21.49
C CYS A 374 -10.13 9.04 20.25
N ALA A 375 -10.17 10.37 20.13
CA ALA A 375 -10.76 11.07 19.00
C ALA A 375 -10.01 10.75 17.69
N GLN A 376 -8.67 10.77 17.71
CA GLN A 376 -7.85 10.44 16.55
C GLN A 376 -8.16 9.03 15.99
N LYS A 377 -8.42 8.06 16.86
CA LYS A 377 -8.78 6.68 16.46
C LYS A 377 -10.19 6.53 15.88
N LYS A 378 -11.01 7.57 16.00
CA LYS A 378 -12.41 7.59 15.54
C LYS A 378 -12.61 8.40 14.26
N ILE A 379 -11.55 8.99 13.72
CA ILE A 379 -11.59 9.74 12.46
C ILE A 379 -11.89 8.80 11.30
N ARG A 380 -12.92 9.11 10.51
CA ARG A 380 -13.39 8.26 9.41
C ARG A 380 -13.69 9.09 8.16
N PRO A 381 -13.29 8.63 6.95
CA PRO A 381 -12.49 7.43 6.66
C PRO A 381 -10.96 7.55 6.76
N LEU A 382 -10.39 8.70 7.13
CA LEU A 382 -8.92 8.91 7.11
C LEU A 382 -8.11 7.76 7.75
N SER A 383 -8.51 7.28 8.93
CA SER A 383 -7.81 6.18 9.61
C SER A 383 -7.77 4.91 8.76
N GLN A 384 -8.90 4.54 8.13
CA GLN A 384 -8.98 3.37 7.26
C GLN A 384 -8.16 3.57 5.97
N ALA A 385 -8.08 4.79 5.45
CA ALA A 385 -7.24 5.12 4.31
C ALA A 385 -5.75 5.02 4.64
N GLN A 386 -5.34 5.50 5.83
CA GLN A 386 -3.97 5.34 6.34
C GLN A 386 -3.61 3.85 6.47
N ASP A 387 -4.45 3.05 7.12
CA ASP A 387 -4.23 1.60 7.27
C ASP A 387 -4.13 0.89 5.91
N ALA A 388 -4.98 1.25 4.95
CA ALA A 388 -4.94 0.67 3.60
C ALA A 388 -3.65 1.04 2.84
N ALA A 389 -3.22 2.30 2.92
CA ALA A 389 -1.97 2.77 2.32
C ALA A 389 -0.73 2.14 2.97
N LEU A 390 -0.70 1.99 4.29
CA LEU A 390 0.39 1.31 5.01
C LEU A 390 0.50 -0.17 4.59
N ASN A 391 -0.63 -0.86 4.45
CA ASN A 391 -0.66 -2.23 3.95
C ASN A 391 -0.18 -2.30 2.49
N PHE A 392 -0.60 -1.38 1.62
CA PHE A 392 -0.12 -1.28 0.24
C PHE A 392 1.41 -1.17 0.19
N TYR A 393 2.00 -0.22 0.91
CA TYR A 393 3.45 -0.06 0.95
C TYR A 393 4.14 -1.31 1.46
N THR A 394 3.60 -1.96 2.50
CA THR A 394 4.17 -3.18 3.08
C THR A 394 4.16 -4.34 2.07
N ILE A 395 3.04 -4.57 1.38
CA ILE A 395 2.90 -5.58 0.33
C ILE A 395 3.90 -5.30 -0.79
N MET A 396 3.93 -4.08 -1.33
CA MET A 396 4.84 -3.73 -2.42
C MET A 396 6.30 -3.85 -2.00
N ASN A 397 6.64 -3.44 -0.77
CA ASN A 397 7.99 -3.52 -0.25
C ASN A 397 8.44 -4.97 -0.14
N ASN A 398 7.59 -5.86 0.36
CA ASN A 398 7.92 -7.27 0.57
C ASN A 398 8.00 -8.05 -0.73
N ASN A 399 7.13 -7.75 -1.69
CA ASN A 399 6.86 -8.63 -2.82
C ASN A 399 7.55 -8.16 -4.11
N THR A 400 8.06 -6.93 -4.14
CA THR A 400 8.67 -6.32 -5.32
C THR A 400 9.95 -5.57 -4.98
N GLU A 401 10.67 -5.10 -5.99
CA GLU A 401 11.78 -4.17 -5.81
C GLU A 401 11.28 -2.73 -6.00
N ALA A 402 10.40 -2.29 -5.11
CA ALA A 402 9.76 -0.98 -5.19
C ALA A 402 10.54 0.13 -4.51
N HIS A 403 10.63 1.28 -5.16
CA HIS A 403 11.00 2.56 -4.55
C HIS A 403 9.76 3.44 -4.47
N PHE A 404 9.62 4.15 -3.36
CA PHE A 404 8.39 4.83 -2.98
C PHE A 404 8.58 6.33 -2.89
N GLY A 405 7.62 7.06 -3.45
CA GLY A 405 7.35 8.45 -3.15
C GLY A 405 5.95 8.61 -2.55
N LEU A 406 5.76 9.67 -1.79
CA LEU A 406 4.49 10.06 -1.18
C LEU A 406 4.26 11.54 -1.44
N VAL A 407 3.06 11.88 -1.87
CA VAL A 407 2.60 13.26 -1.99
C VAL A 407 1.30 13.36 -1.21
N CYS A 408 1.37 13.76 0.05
CA CYS A 408 0.15 14.17 0.75
C CYS A 408 -0.29 15.53 0.24
N PHE A 409 -1.57 15.70 -0.05
CA PHE A 409 -2.07 16.94 -0.62
C PHE A 409 -3.38 17.38 0.03
N SER A 410 -3.52 18.69 0.13
CA SER A 410 -4.78 19.36 0.44
C SER A 410 -4.95 20.54 -0.51
N SER A 411 -4.92 21.79 -0.03
CA SER A 411 -4.91 22.97 -0.91
C SER A 411 -3.65 23.07 -1.76
N ASP A 412 -2.54 22.51 -1.27
CA ASP A 412 -1.31 22.29 -2.03
C ASP A 412 -0.73 20.92 -1.68
N SER A 413 0.29 20.50 -2.43
CA SER A 413 1.05 19.27 -2.18
C SER A 413 2.21 19.48 -1.18
N GLY A 414 2.49 18.44 -0.41
CA GLY A 414 3.67 18.38 0.45
C GLY A 414 4.96 18.13 -0.35
N SER A 415 6.05 18.71 0.12
CA SER A 415 7.38 18.69 -0.51
C SER A 415 8.47 18.04 0.35
N SER A 416 8.25 17.91 1.67
CA SER A 416 9.20 17.33 2.63
C SER A 416 8.51 16.38 3.64
N PRO A 417 9.18 15.31 4.13
CA PRO A 417 8.56 14.36 5.07
C PRO A 417 8.12 14.99 6.41
N THR A 418 8.69 16.14 6.76
CA THR A 418 8.39 16.88 8.01
C THR A 418 7.60 18.15 7.75
N GLU A 419 7.14 18.37 6.51
CA GLU A 419 6.39 19.57 6.19
C GLU A 419 5.08 19.63 6.98
N THR A 420 4.80 20.82 7.50
CA THR A 420 3.58 21.13 8.23
C THR A 420 2.98 22.41 7.69
N VAL A 421 1.67 22.53 7.81
CA VAL A 421 0.90 23.74 7.49
C VAL A 421 0.38 24.32 8.79
N SER A 422 0.56 25.63 8.97
CA SER A 422 -0.02 26.32 10.12
C SER A 422 -1.50 26.59 9.91
N GLY A 423 -2.31 26.30 10.92
CA GLY A 423 -3.76 26.55 10.90
C GLY A 423 -4.32 26.77 12.30
N PRO A 424 -5.58 27.24 12.42
CA PRO A 424 -6.24 27.37 13.71
C PRO A 424 -6.53 25.99 14.30
N ASN A 425 -6.31 25.80 15.60
CA ASN A 425 -6.68 24.53 16.24
C ASN A 425 -8.21 24.33 16.26
N VAL A 426 -8.96 25.43 16.40
CA VAL A 426 -10.42 25.43 16.57
C VAL A 426 -11.11 26.14 15.41
N ALA A 427 -10.84 27.42 15.19
CA ALA A 427 -11.47 28.24 14.15
C ALA A 427 -10.64 29.48 13.86
N SER A 428 -10.71 30.00 12.63
CA SER A 428 -9.93 31.19 12.22
C SER A 428 -10.33 32.45 12.99
N ASN A 429 -11.61 32.55 13.37
CA ASN A 429 -12.18 33.66 14.12
C ASN A 429 -12.13 33.50 15.66
N TYR A 430 -11.39 32.51 16.16
CA TYR A 430 -11.23 32.23 17.60
C TYR A 430 -9.75 32.14 18.00
N SER A 431 -9.10 33.29 18.15
CA SER A 431 -7.67 33.38 18.48
C SER A 431 -7.27 32.67 19.78
N ALA A 432 -8.18 32.57 20.75
CA ALA A 432 -7.95 31.88 22.02
C ALA A 432 -7.76 30.36 21.88
N GLY A 433 -8.16 29.77 20.74
CA GLY A 433 -7.83 28.37 20.40
C GLY A 433 -6.38 28.17 19.96
N GLY A 434 -5.69 29.26 19.61
CA GLY A 434 -4.33 29.23 19.09
C GLY A 434 -4.19 28.54 17.73
N ASN A 435 -2.96 28.51 17.23
CA ASN A 435 -2.61 27.83 15.99
C ASN A 435 -1.80 26.57 16.27
N GLY A 436 -1.95 25.58 15.40
CA GLY A 436 -1.17 24.35 15.36
C GLY A 436 -0.28 24.28 14.12
N GLN A 437 0.54 23.23 14.08
CA GLN A 437 1.28 22.81 12.88
C GLN A 437 0.76 21.43 12.50
N PHE A 438 0.23 21.30 11.29
CA PHE A 438 -0.48 20.10 10.84
C PHE A 438 0.30 19.41 9.73
N PRO A 439 0.62 18.10 9.84
CA PRO A 439 1.43 17.41 8.85
C PRO A 439 0.84 17.44 7.44
N ARG A 440 1.67 17.83 6.46
CA ARG A 440 1.42 17.69 5.03
C ARG A 440 2.68 17.14 4.36
N PRO A 441 3.02 15.87 4.62
CA PRO A 441 4.32 15.34 4.24
C PRO A 441 4.42 15.08 2.73
N GLY A 442 5.59 15.37 2.16
CA GLY A 442 6.01 14.94 0.83
C GLY A 442 7.30 14.15 0.92
N VAL A 443 7.30 12.88 0.52
CA VAL A 443 8.51 12.05 0.48
C VAL A 443 8.89 11.87 -0.98
N SER A 444 9.99 12.51 -1.38
CA SER A 444 10.51 12.35 -2.73
C SER A 444 10.87 10.88 -3.00
N LEU A 445 10.56 10.43 -4.22
CA LEU A 445 11.16 9.20 -4.75
C LEU A 445 12.69 9.35 -4.73
N ASN A 446 13.40 8.26 -4.50
CA ASN A 446 14.86 8.23 -4.59
C ASN A 446 15.26 6.99 -5.38
N LYS A 447 16.12 7.13 -6.39
CA LYS A 447 16.54 6.02 -7.25
C LYS A 447 17.50 5.02 -6.57
N ASP A 448 18.18 5.44 -5.50
CA ASP A 448 19.21 4.68 -4.81
C ASP A 448 18.66 4.01 -3.53
N VAL A 449 17.57 4.55 -2.96
CA VAL A 449 16.95 4.05 -1.72
C VAL A 449 15.42 4.05 -1.85
N SER A 450 14.76 3.00 -1.36
CA SER A 450 13.31 2.82 -1.48
C SER A 450 12.45 3.85 -0.71
N ASN A 451 12.99 4.48 0.34
CA ASN A 451 12.25 5.37 1.25
C ASN A 451 11.03 4.76 1.97
N PHE A 452 10.89 3.43 1.98
CA PHE A 452 9.80 2.71 2.63
C PHE A 452 9.47 3.20 4.05
N ALA A 453 10.46 3.28 4.95
CA ALA A 453 10.24 3.75 6.32
C ALA A 453 9.79 5.22 6.38
N SER A 454 10.28 6.07 5.46
CA SER A 454 9.90 7.48 5.42
C SER A 454 8.44 7.64 4.98
N VAL A 455 8.00 6.90 3.96
CA VAL A 455 6.62 6.98 3.47
C VAL A 455 5.63 6.43 4.49
N THR A 456 5.93 5.31 5.15
CA THR A 456 5.03 4.72 6.15
C THR A 456 4.91 5.59 7.41
N ASN A 457 6.03 6.14 7.90
CA ASN A 457 5.99 7.09 9.01
C ASN A 457 5.20 8.37 8.66
N SER A 458 5.31 8.84 7.41
CA SER A 458 4.62 10.05 6.96
C SER A 458 3.11 9.85 6.81
N VAL A 459 2.66 8.72 6.26
CA VAL A 459 1.22 8.40 6.15
C VAL A 459 0.57 8.31 7.53
N ALA A 460 1.25 7.70 8.51
CA ALA A 460 0.68 7.46 9.84
C ALA A 460 0.38 8.74 10.66
N ILE A 461 0.95 9.88 10.28
CA ILE A 461 0.80 11.15 11.01
C ILE A 461 -0.14 12.14 10.32
N THR A 462 -0.71 11.79 9.17
CA THR A 462 -1.56 12.73 8.43
C THR A 462 -2.86 13.06 9.18
N VAL A 463 -3.36 14.26 8.94
CA VAL A 463 -4.61 14.78 9.50
C VAL A 463 -5.41 15.45 8.38
N ALA A 464 -6.73 15.40 8.47
CA ALA A 464 -7.61 16.12 7.55
C ALA A 464 -7.35 17.63 7.67
N ASN A 465 -7.22 18.35 6.56
CA ASN A 465 -7.07 19.81 6.50
C ASN A 465 -7.21 20.34 5.07
N GLY A 466 -7.73 21.55 4.89
CA GLY A 466 -7.67 22.30 3.63
C GLY A 466 -8.59 21.78 2.52
N GLY A 467 -8.36 22.24 1.30
CA GLY A 467 -9.09 21.83 0.09
C GLY A 467 -8.48 20.58 -0.56
N THR A 468 -8.82 20.35 -1.82
CA THR A 468 -8.47 19.14 -2.59
C THR A 468 -7.83 19.55 -3.92
N ASN A 469 -6.50 19.59 -3.97
CA ASN A 469 -5.72 20.02 -5.15
C ASN A 469 -5.09 18.82 -5.87
N ILE A 470 -5.91 18.08 -6.62
CA ILE A 470 -5.45 16.90 -7.38
C ILE A 470 -4.39 17.27 -8.41
N GLY A 471 -4.52 18.41 -9.07
CA GLY A 471 -3.57 18.80 -10.13
C GLY A 471 -2.16 19.03 -9.60
N ASP A 472 -2.02 19.69 -8.45
CA ASP A 472 -0.72 19.94 -7.84
C ASP A 472 -0.06 18.62 -7.38
N ALA A 473 -0.84 17.73 -6.78
CA ALA A 473 -0.37 16.40 -6.41
C ALA A 473 0.18 15.61 -7.62
N LEU A 474 -0.53 15.65 -8.76
CA LEU A 474 -0.11 14.98 -9.99
C LEU A 474 1.17 15.60 -10.59
N TYR A 475 1.31 16.94 -10.59
CA TYR A 475 2.54 17.58 -11.04
C TYR A 475 3.73 17.21 -10.17
N THR A 476 3.58 17.28 -8.85
CA THR A 476 4.61 16.90 -7.90
C THR A 476 5.03 15.43 -8.07
N ALA A 477 4.06 14.51 -8.17
CA ALA A 477 4.35 13.09 -8.39
C ALA A 477 5.04 12.83 -9.74
N LYS A 478 4.61 13.51 -10.81
CA LYS A 478 5.25 13.45 -12.13
C LYS A 478 6.70 13.92 -12.05
N ASP A 479 6.98 15.03 -11.39
CA ASP A 479 8.34 15.58 -11.27
C ASP A 479 9.23 14.67 -10.40
N MET A 480 8.69 14.06 -9.33
CA MET A 480 9.41 13.03 -8.56
C MET A 480 9.85 11.86 -9.46
N ILE A 481 8.94 11.30 -10.25
CA ILE A 481 9.26 10.19 -11.15
C ILE A 481 10.21 10.62 -12.25
N ALA A 482 9.98 11.78 -12.89
CA ALA A 482 10.81 12.26 -13.99
C ALA A 482 12.28 12.41 -13.58
N ASN A 483 12.53 12.88 -12.34
CA ASN A 483 13.86 13.15 -11.82
C ASN A 483 14.54 11.94 -11.15
N GLN A 484 13.77 10.99 -10.61
CA GLN A 484 14.28 9.93 -9.72
C GLN A 484 13.92 8.51 -10.19
N LYS A 485 13.42 8.34 -11.42
CA LYS A 485 13.16 7.01 -11.98
C LYS A 485 14.43 6.19 -12.15
N ARG A 486 14.32 4.90 -11.92
CA ARG A 486 15.33 3.90 -12.26
C ARG A 486 15.20 3.50 -13.74
N ILE A 487 16.31 3.06 -14.31
CA ILE A 487 16.34 2.55 -15.69
C ILE A 487 15.67 1.18 -15.69
N GLY A 488 14.70 0.98 -16.59
CA GLY A 488 13.97 -0.30 -16.72
C GLY A 488 12.88 -0.54 -15.67
N SER A 489 12.67 0.37 -14.71
CA SER A 489 11.55 0.27 -13.78
C SER A 489 10.21 0.53 -14.45
N LYS A 490 9.18 -0.21 -14.04
CA LYS A 490 7.80 0.22 -14.28
C LYS A 490 7.46 1.35 -13.31
N ARG A 491 6.63 2.29 -13.76
CA ARG A 491 6.31 3.50 -13.01
C ARG A 491 4.81 3.60 -12.88
N ALA A 492 4.33 4.11 -11.76
CA ALA A 492 2.92 4.40 -11.61
C ALA A 492 2.69 5.50 -10.58
N ILE A 493 1.65 6.30 -10.84
CA ILE A 493 1.06 7.19 -9.83
C ILE A 493 -0.22 6.51 -9.35
N ILE A 494 -0.36 6.41 -8.02
CA ILE A 494 -1.60 6.00 -7.38
C ILE A 494 -2.20 7.26 -6.77
N LEU A 495 -3.40 7.64 -7.19
CA LEU A 495 -4.13 8.78 -6.66
C LEU A 495 -5.30 8.27 -5.83
N PHE A 496 -5.32 8.60 -4.55
CA PHE A 496 -6.41 8.32 -3.63
C PHE A 496 -7.04 9.63 -3.17
N THR A 497 -8.38 9.72 -3.23
CA THR A 497 -9.18 10.86 -2.75
C THR A 497 -10.58 10.36 -2.35
N ASP A 498 -11.27 11.10 -1.48
CA ASP A 498 -12.66 10.89 -1.07
C ASP A 498 -13.65 11.83 -1.76
N GLY A 499 -13.16 12.73 -2.62
CA GLY A 499 -13.96 13.83 -3.14
C GLY A 499 -13.47 14.43 -4.45
N GLN A 500 -14.01 15.61 -4.73
CA GLN A 500 -13.76 16.34 -5.97
C GLN A 500 -12.70 17.42 -5.78
N PRO A 501 -11.97 17.80 -6.84
CA PRO A 501 -11.02 18.91 -6.77
C PRO A 501 -11.74 20.20 -6.38
N THR A 502 -11.27 20.85 -5.33
CA THR A 502 -11.72 22.18 -4.90
C THR A 502 -10.66 23.24 -5.12
N GLU A 503 -9.44 22.83 -5.49
CA GLU A 503 -8.28 23.71 -5.70
C GLU A 503 -7.49 23.36 -6.98
N PRO A 504 -6.76 24.33 -7.58
CA PRO A 504 -6.67 25.74 -7.19
C PRO A 504 -7.85 26.54 -7.73
N GLY A 505 -8.53 27.30 -6.86
CA GLY A 505 -9.47 28.37 -7.24
C GLY A 505 -10.37 28.10 -8.47
N TYR A 506 -10.17 28.83 -9.57
CA TYR A 506 -11.03 28.78 -10.77
C TYR A 506 -10.70 27.55 -11.64
N ASN A 507 -11.69 26.67 -11.82
CA ASN A 507 -11.65 25.40 -12.57
C ASN A 507 -10.70 24.30 -12.03
N PRO A 508 -10.83 23.86 -10.77
CA PRO A 508 -10.00 22.79 -10.17
C PRO A 508 -9.96 21.50 -11.01
N SER A 509 -11.11 21.06 -11.53
CA SER A 509 -11.17 19.85 -12.36
C SER A 509 -10.42 19.99 -13.68
N SER A 510 -10.36 21.20 -14.27
CA SER A 510 -9.59 21.44 -15.49
C SER A 510 -8.09 21.42 -15.21
N TYR A 511 -7.67 21.95 -14.07
CA TYR A 511 -6.28 21.88 -13.62
C TYR A 511 -5.82 20.44 -13.41
N ALA A 512 -6.63 19.62 -12.73
CA ALA A 512 -6.35 18.18 -12.56
C ALA A 512 -6.22 17.43 -13.90
N ARG A 513 -7.11 17.70 -14.85
CA ARG A 513 -7.06 17.10 -16.20
C ARG A 513 -5.82 17.56 -16.99
N THR A 514 -5.40 18.82 -16.84
CA THR A 514 -4.19 19.34 -17.48
C THR A 514 -2.94 18.66 -16.91
N ALA A 515 -2.86 18.49 -15.58
CA ALA A 515 -1.78 17.76 -14.92
C ALA A 515 -1.72 16.29 -15.38
N ALA A 516 -2.87 15.62 -15.52
CA ALA A 516 -2.93 14.27 -16.08
C ALA A 516 -2.39 14.19 -17.52
N GLY A 517 -2.64 15.21 -18.34
CA GLY A 517 -2.04 15.32 -19.67
C GLY A 517 -0.51 15.41 -19.62
N ALA A 518 0.04 16.20 -18.68
CA ALA A 518 1.48 16.27 -18.48
C ALA A 518 2.09 14.94 -17.97
N VAL A 519 1.34 14.17 -17.18
CA VAL A 519 1.71 12.82 -16.74
C VAL A 519 1.73 11.84 -17.92
N ARG A 520 0.71 11.88 -18.79
CA ARG A 520 0.63 11.08 -20.03
C ARG A 520 1.87 11.28 -20.89
N ASP A 521 2.32 12.51 -21.05
CA ASP A 521 3.46 12.85 -21.90
C ASP A 521 4.80 12.27 -21.36
N GLN A 522 4.82 11.80 -20.10
CA GLN A 522 5.93 11.04 -19.52
C GLN A 522 5.77 9.51 -19.61
N GLY A 523 4.66 9.02 -20.19
CA GLY A 523 4.36 7.59 -20.29
C GLY A 523 4.02 6.93 -18.96
N ILE A 524 3.48 7.68 -17.99
CA ILE A 524 3.19 7.19 -16.64
C ILE A 524 1.68 6.92 -16.51
N PRO A 525 1.25 5.72 -16.09
CA PRO A 525 -0.15 5.46 -15.75
C PRO A 525 -0.56 6.09 -14.42
N ILE A 526 -1.81 6.53 -14.34
CA ILE A 526 -2.45 6.96 -13.09
C ILE A 526 -3.53 5.93 -12.71
N TYR A 527 -3.35 5.27 -11.58
CA TYR A 527 -4.38 4.46 -10.93
C TYR A 527 -5.14 5.33 -9.94
N THR A 528 -6.45 5.41 -10.07
CA THR A 528 -7.29 6.27 -9.24
C THR A 528 -8.18 5.44 -8.32
N ILE A 529 -8.25 5.83 -7.05
CA ILE A 529 -9.16 5.29 -6.05
C ILE A 529 -10.03 6.45 -5.59
N GLY A 530 -11.33 6.36 -5.87
CA GLY A 530 -12.33 7.30 -5.37
C GLY A 530 -13.11 6.69 -4.22
N LEU A 531 -13.13 7.34 -3.07
CA LEU A 531 -13.84 6.93 -1.86
C LEU A 531 -15.13 7.74 -1.65
N ALA A 532 -16.12 7.56 -2.51
CA ALA A 532 -17.43 8.16 -2.33
C ALA A 532 -18.34 7.33 -1.41
N GLN A 533 -18.32 7.63 -0.11
CA GLN A 533 -19.21 7.00 0.88
C GLN A 533 -20.65 7.54 0.88
N ASN A 534 -20.88 8.69 0.26
CA ASN A 534 -22.21 9.27 0.04
C ASN A 534 -22.54 9.25 -1.46
N SER A 535 -23.77 8.90 -1.81
CA SER A 535 -24.23 8.75 -3.20
C SER A 535 -24.16 10.06 -3.99
N SER A 536 -24.28 11.21 -3.32
CA SER A 536 -24.18 12.54 -3.92
C SER A 536 -22.77 12.88 -4.43
N ILE A 537 -21.73 12.24 -3.90
CA ILE A 537 -20.32 12.48 -4.26
C ILE A 537 -19.95 11.71 -5.54
N ILE A 538 -20.55 10.52 -5.73
CA ILE A 538 -20.19 9.56 -6.78
C ILE A 538 -20.14 10.19 -8.18
N PRO A 539 -21.15 10.93 -8.67
CA PRO A 539 -21.10 11.48 -10.03
C PRO A 539 -19.89 12.38 -10.30
N GLY A 540 -19.57 13.27 -9.37
CA GLY A 540 -18.48 14.22 -9.55
C GLY A 540 -17.10 13.60 -9.38
N GLU A 541 -16.96 12.67 -8.43
CA GLU A 541 -15.74 11.89 -8.26
C GLU A 541 -15.46 11.02 -9.50
N VAL A 542 -16.48 10.31 -10.01
CA VAL A 542 -16.36 9.49 -11.23
C VAL A 542 -16.00 10.36 -12.44
N ASN A 543 -16.62 11.52 -12.62
CA ASN A 543 -16.26 12.46 -13.70
C ASN A 543 -14.81 12.96 -13.62
N THR A 544 -14.24 12.99 -12.42
CA THR A 544 -12.86 13.43 -12.19
C THR A 544 -11.88 12.28 -12.38
N LEU A 545 -12.19 11.07 -11.91
CA LEU A 545 -11.21 10.00 -11.73
C LEU A 545 -11.27 8.87 -12.76
N ASN A 546 -12.37 8.74 -13.53
CA ASN A 546 -12.62 7.58 -14.42
C ASN A 546 -11.47 7.24 -15.39
N ASP A 547 -11.42 5.96 -15.75
CA ASP A 547 -10.54 5.35 -16.75
C ASP A 547 -11.24 5.06 -18.09
N ASP A 548 -12.57 5.26 -18.16
CA ASP A 548 -13.37 5.18 -19.37
C ASP A 548 -14.61 6.08 -19.23
N PRO A 549 -14.73 7.14 -20.04
CA PRO A 549 -15.83 8.09 -19.94
C PRO A 549 -17.13 7.57 -20.54
N ASN A 550 -17.22 6.30 -20.96
CA ASN A 550 -18.47 5.66 -21.40
C ASN A 550 -18.85 4.46 -20.52
N LYS A 551 -18.02 4.10 -19.55
CA LYS A 551 -18.24 2.93 -18.69
C LYS A 551 -19.17 3.29 -17.54
N PRO A 552 -20.38 2.69 -17.46
CA PRO A 552 -21.27 2.91 -16.34
C PRO A 552 -20.68 2.35 -15.04
N VAL A 553 -20.93 3.03 -13.93
CA VAL A 553 -20.70 2.55 -12.57
C VAL A 553 -22.03 2.31 -11.87
N THR A 554 -22.13 1.19 -11.15
CA THR A 554 -23.31 0.83 -10.36
C THR A 554 -22.97 0.92 -8.88
N TYR A 555 -23.86 1.51 -8.09
CA TYR A 555 -23.72 1.66 -6.64
C TYR A 555 -25.07 1.56 -5.93
N VAL A 556 -25.04 1.41 -4.61
CA VAL A 556 -26.25 1.42 -3.77
C VAL A 556 -26.29 2.73 -3.00
N ASN A 557 -27.39 3.48 -3.12
CA ASN A 557 -27.57 4.73 -2.38
C ASN A 557 -27.96 4.49 -0.91
N GLU A 558 -28.07 5.55 -0.13
CA GLU A 558 -28.39 5.52 1.30
C GLU A 558 -29.78 4.91 1.59
N SER A 559 -30.68 4.91 0.60
CA SER A 559 -32.00 4.28 0.68
C SER A 559 -32.01 2.79 0.30
N GLY A 560 -30.84 2.21 0.00
CA GLY A 560 -30.70 0.82 -0.43
C GLY A 560 -31.06 0.57 -1.89
N GLN A 561 -31.26 1.62 -2.69
CA GLN A 561 -31.59 1.49 -4.11
C GLN A 561 -30.32 1.37 -4.95
N THR A 562 -30.35 0.46 -5.92
CA THR A 562 -29.28 0.34 -6.92
C THR A 562 -29.42 1.48 -7.93
N MET A 563 -28.35 2.25 -8.08
CA MET A 563 -28.21 3.38 -8.98
C MET A 563 -27.14 3.07 -10.02
N THR A 564 -27.27 3.66 -11.21
CA THR A 564 -26.25 3.61 -12.25
C THR A 564 -25.91 5.03 -12.68
N TYR A 565 -24.62 5.35 -12.73
CA TYR A 565 -24.11 6.59 -13.26
C TYR A 565 -23.17 6.30 -14.42
N THR A 566 -23.32 7.03 -15.54
CA THR A 566 -22.36 6.95 -16.66
C THR A 566 -21.68 8.30 -16.77
N PRO A 567 -20.34 8.39 -16.59
CA PRO A 567 -19.63 9.62 -16.89
C PRO A 567 -19.90 10.01 -18.34
N GLY A 568 -20.00 11.29 -18.64
CA GLY A 568 -20.18 11.75 -20.02
C GLY A 568 -18.84 11.84 -20.74
N SER A 569 -18.82 11.63 -22.06
CA SER A 569 -17.61 11.80 -22.90
C SER A 569 -16.99 13.20 -22.81
N SER A 570 -17.78 14.22 -22.46
CA SER A 570 -17.32 15.58 -22.20
C SER A 570 -16.45 15.73 -20.94
N TYR A 571 -16.34 14.71 -20.09
CA TYR A 571 -15.63 14.75 -18.80
C TYR A 571 -14.66 13.54 -18.64
N PRO A 572 -13.62 13.42 -19.49
CA PRO A 572 -12.66 12.30 -19.42
C PRO A 572 -11.79 12.34 -18.16
N GLY A 573 -11.91 11.36 -17.27
CA GLY A 573 -11.23 11.37 -15.97
C GLY A 573 -9.70 11.39 -16.07
N VAL A 574 -9.02 11.73 -14.98
CA VAL A 574 -7.55 11.85 -14.94
C VAL A 574 -6.85 10.53 -15.28
N SER A 575 -7.43 9.38 -14.91
CA SER A 575 -6.90 8.07 -15.30
C SER A 575 -7.02 7.82 -16.80
N TYR A 576 -8.17 8.15 -17.40
CA TYR A 576 -8.37 8.06 -18.85
C TYR A 576 -7.41 8.99 -19.62
N ILE A 577 -7.27 10.25 -19.18
CA ILE A 577 -6.37 11.23 -19.84
C ILE A 577 -4.91 10.77 -19.77
N ALA A 578 -4.47 10.25 -18.62
CA ALA A 578 -3.12 9.74 -18.45
C ALA A 578 -2.85 8.52 -19.36
N GLY A 579 -3.87 7.69 -19.59
CA GLY A 579 -3.76 6.49 -20.42
C GLY A 579 -2.79 5.46 -19.83
N ASN A 580 -2.01 4.82 -20.70
CA ASN A 580 -0.92 3.90 -20.32
C ASN A 580 -1.33 2.72 -19.42
N GLY A 581 -2.60 2.30 -19.47
CA GLY A 581 -3.10 1.16 -18.69
C GLY A 581 -3.58 1.49 -17.26
N GLY A 582 -3.63 2.78 -16.89
CA GLY A 582 -4.25 3.23 -15.63
C GLY A 582 -5.71 2.76 -15.48
N LYS A 583 -6.16 2.60 -14.23
CA LYS A 583 -7.51 2.12 -13.89
C LYS A 583 -8.13 2.96 -12.78
N PHE A 584 -9.47 3.05 -12.82
CA PHE A 584 -10.29 3.67 -11.79
C PHE A 584 -11.01 2.62 -10.94
N PHE A 585 -10.98 2.84 -9.63
CA PHE A 585 -11.67 2.04 -8.64
C PHE A 585 -12.59 2.91 -7.80
N LEU A 586 -13.90 2.75 -8.00
CA LEU A 586 -14.92 3.33 -7.12
C LEU A 586 -15.05 2.48 -5.86
N VAL A 587 -14.92 3.11 -4.69
CA VAL A 587 -15.06 2.49 -3.38
C VAL A 587 -16.14 3.22 -2.59
N THR A 588 -17.26 2.56 -2.33
CA THR A 588 -18.36 3.14 -1.55
C THR A 588 -18.34 2.76 -0.06
N ASP A 589 -17.37 1.94 0.34
CA ASP A 589 -17.21 1.42 1.70
C ASP A 589 -15.72 1.36 2.04
N ALA A 590 -15.32 2.14 3.04
CA ALA A 590 -13.92 2.27 3.46
C ALA A 590 -13.29 0.92 3.87
N THR A 591 -14.09 -0.07 4.28
CA THR A 591 -13.58 -1.42 4.61
C THR A 591 -13.00 -2.15 3.39
N LYS A 592 -13.38 -1.73 2.17
CA LYS A 592 -12.90 -2.30 0.91
C LYS A 592 -11.62 -1.64 0.39
N LEU A 593 -11.18 -0.53 0.98
CA LEU A 593 -9.98 0.20 0.53
C LEU A 593 -8.75 -0.71 0.46
N ARG A 594 -8.51 -1.48 1.52
CA ARG A 594 -7.40 -2.45 1.58
C ARG A 594 -7.39 -3.37 0.35
N LYS A 595 -8.53 -3.98 0.02
CA LYS A 595 -8.65 -4.88 -1.12
C LYS A 595 -8.43 -4.16 -2.46
N THR A 596 -8.86 -2.91 -2.56
CA THR A 596 -8.62 -2.09 -3.77
C THR A 596 -7.14 -1.81 -3.96
N PHE A 597 -6.43 -1.40 -2.90
CA PHE A 597 -4.98 -1.23 -2.95
C PHE A 597 -4.24 -2.54 -3.28
N GLU A 598 -4.69 -3.67 -2.73
CA GLU A 598 -4.17 -5.00 -3.09
C GLU A 598 -4.38 -5.33 -4.58
N ASN A 599 -5.53 -4.98 -5.17
CA ASN A 599 -5.79 -5.19 -6.59
C ASN A 599 -4.85 -4.35 -7.48
N ILE A 600 -4.57 -3.11 -7.07
CA ILE A 600 -3.59 -2.24 -7.77
C ILE A 600 -2.18 -2.82 -7.66
N ALA A 601 -1.79 -3.27 -6.46
CA ALA A 601 -0.51 -3.96 -6.26
C ALA A 601 -0.37 -5.13 -7.24
N ARG A 602 -1.42 -5.95 -7.39
CA ARG A 602 -1.44 -7.07 -8.35
C ARG A 602 -1.36 -6.62 -9.81
N SER A 603 -2.03 -5.54 -10.22
CA SER A 603 -1.94 -5.07 -11.60
C SER A 603 -0.55 -4.55 -11.95
N LEU A 604 0.17 -3.96 -10.99
CA LEU A 604 1.53 -3.43 -11.22
C LEU A 604 2.57 -4.54 -11.41
N VAL A 605 2.38 -5.67 -10.74
CA VAL A 605 3.30 -6.83 -10.80
C VAL A 605 2.98 -7.80 -11.92
N GLN A 606 1.78 -7.74 -12.51
CA GLN A 606 1.45 -8.57 -13.67
C GLN A 606 2.37 -8.25 -14.86
N LEU A 607 2.90 -9.29 -15.48
CA LEU A 607 3.58 -9.19 -16.77
C LEU A 607 2.49 -8.93 -17.82
N GLU A 608 2.45 -7.73 -18.38
CA GLU A 608 1.56 -7.47 -19.52
C GLU A 608 2.01 -8.35 -20.68
N LYS A 609 1.05 -9.03 -21.29
CA LYS A 609 1.25 -9.73 -22.55
C LYS A 609 1.60 -8.65 -23.58
N VAL A 610 2.84 -8.66 -24.08
CA VAL A 610 3.15 -7.90 -25.29
C VAL A 610 2.30 -8.55 -26.38
N ASP A 611 1.24 -7.86 -26.82
CA ASP A 611 0.56 -8.23 -28.05
C ASP A 611 1.58 -8.07 -29.18
N THR A 612 2.23 -9.17 -29.52
CA THR A 612 2.92 -9.34 -30.79
C THR A 612 1.83 -9.41 -31.86
N SER A 613 1.24 -8.26 -32.17
CA SER A 613 0.70 -8.04 -33.50
C SER A 613 1.89 -7.77 -34.42
N GLU A 614 1.87 -8.49 -35.54
CA GLU A 614 2.93 -8.69 -36.53
C GLU A 614 3.71 -7.43 -36.97
#